data_AF-R5A9R1-F1
#
_entry.id   AF-R5A9R1-F1
#
_cell.length_a   1.000
_cell.length_b   1.000
_cell.length_c   1.000
_cell.angle_alpha   90.00
_cell.angle_beta   90.00
_cell.angle_gamma   90.00
#
_symmetry.space_group_name_H-M   'P 1'
#
loop_
_entity.id
_entity.type
_entity.pdbx_description
1 polymer ?
#
loop_
_entity_poly.entity_id
_entity_poly.type
_entity_poly.pdbx_seq_one_letter_code
_entity_poly.pdbx_strand_id
1 'polypeptide(L)'
;MINTLAEAQQAKTDTKELLEQHPEIDVLLAFNEPTSVGAAMAIQDLNSEDSIFLVGFDSNVASVDGLQDGSVDALIVQNPYAMGYLGVESAYKLLNGQGGELEKIVDTSTQIVDRENLFSIDSQKALFAFE
;
A
#
# COMPACT_ATOMS: atom_id res chain seq x y z
N MET A 1 2.74 14.33 11.34
CA MET A 1 3.15 12.90 11.39
C MET A 1 2.67 12.35 12.72
N ILE A 2 1.83 11.31 12.66
CA ILE A 2 1.41 10.54 13.85
C ILE A 2 2.10 9.18 13.79
N ASN A 3 2.44 8.63 14.94
CA ASN A 3 2.90 7.25 15.05
C ASN A 3 1.74 6.42 15.59
N THR A 4 1.34 5.39 14.84
CA THR A 4 0.19 4.54 15.16
C THR A 4 0.61 3.08 15.14
N LEU A 5 -0.20 2.22 15.76
CA LEU A 5 0.01 0.77 15.68
C LEU A 5 -0.31 0.29 14.25
N ALA A 6 0.34 -0.80 13.83
CA ALA A 6 0.06 -1.46 12.55
C ALA A 6 -1.24 -2.30 12.62
N GLU A 7 -2.32 -1.67 13.07
CA GLU A 7 -3.66 -2.24 13.23
C GLU A 7 -4.68 -1.25 12.65
N ALA A 8 -5.48 -1.70 11.67
CA ALA A 8 -6.37 -0.81 10.92
C ALA A 8 -7.34 -0.02 11.82
N GLN A 9 -7.87 -0.64 12.88
CA GLN A 9 -8.81 0.02 13.77
C GLN A 9 -8.16 1.12 14.61
N GLN A 10 -6.90 0.94 15.02
CA GLN A 10 -6.16 1.99 15.74
C GLN A 10 -5.77 3.11 14.79
N ALA A 11 -5.25 2.77 13.60
CA ALA A 11 -4.90 3.75 12.58
C ALA A 11 -6.11 4.60 12.15
N LYS A 12 -7.31 4.00 12.10
CA LYS A 12 -8.57 4.73 11.89
C LYS A 12 -8.82 5.76 12.98
N THR A 13 -8.79 5.35 14.25
CA THR A 13 -9.02 6.25 15.38
C THR A 13 -8.03 7.41 15.36
N ASP A 14 -6.73 7.11 15.22
CA ASP A 14 -5.68 8.12 15.23
C ASP A 14 -5.78 9.08 14.03
N THR A 15 -6.20 8.58 12.86
CA THR A 15 -6.43 9.42 11.68
C THR A 15 -7.59 10.38 11.90
N LYS A 16 -8.70 9.93 12.50
CA LYS A 16 -9.84 10.80 12.81
C LYS A 16 -9.43 11.88 13.81
N GLU A 17 -8.74 11.51 14.89
CA GLU A 17 -8.23 12.46 15.88
C GLU A 17 -7.27 13.49 15.25
N LEU A 18 -6.40 13.05 14.34
CA LEU A 18 -5.48 13.93 13.61
C LEU A 18 -6.24 14.95 12.75
N LEU A 19 -7.21 14.51 11.95
CA LEU A 19 -7.99 15.39 11.07
C LEU A 19 -8.91 16.33 11.85
N GLU A 20 -9.43 15.91 13.00
CA GLU A 20 -10.19 16.77 13.91
C GLU A 20 -9.31 17.87 14.54
N GLN A 21 -8.08 17.53 14.93
CA GLN A 21 -7.12 18.48 15.52
C GLN A 21 -6.50 19.42 14.48
N HIS A 22 -6.40 18.95 13.24
CA HIS A 22 -5.71 19.63 12.13
C HIS A 22 -6.60 19.64 10.88
N PRO A 23 -7.69 20.42 10.87
CA PRO A 23 -8.63 20.48 9.73
C PRO A 23 -8.01 21.09 8.46
N GLU A 24 -6.82 21.67 8.55
CA GLU A 24 -6.05 22.16 7.40
C GLU A 24 -5.38 21.05 6.57
N ILE A 25 -5.32 19.81 7.06
CA ILE A 25 -4.74 18.69 6.34
C ILE A 25 -5.65 18.35 5.15
N ASP A 26 -5.06 18.32 3.96
CA ASP A 26 -5.70 17.93 2.70
C ASP A 26 -5.02 16.71 2.03
N VAL A 27 -3.92 16.22 2.61
CA VAL A 27 -3.17 15.06 2.10
C VAL A 27 -2.76 14.13 3.25
N LEU A 28 -3.00 12.84 3.06
CA LEU A 28 -2.54 11.77 3.95
C LEU A 28 -1.65 10.78 3.20
N LEU A 29 -0.58 10.33 3.86
CA LEU A 29 0.31 9.27 3.39
C LEU A 29 0.32 8.14 4.42
N ALA A 30 -0.14 6.96 4.04
CA ALA A 30 -0.15 5.77 4.88
C ALA A 30 0.89 4.76 4.37
N PHE A 31 1.83 4.36 5.23
CA PHE A 31 3.09 3.70 4.80
C PHE A 31 3.08 2.17 4.87
N ASN A 32 1.94 1.54 5.14
CA ASN A 32 1.75 0.09 5.04
C ASN A 32 0.28 -0.28 4.89
N GLU A 33 0.00 -1.56 4.63
CA GLU A 33 -1.36 -2.08 4.45
C GLU A 33 -2.35 -1.70 5.58
N PRO A 34 -2.12 -2.01 6.88
CA PRO A 34 -3.12 -1.71 7.92
C PRO A 34 -3.38 -0.21 8.10
N THR A 35 -2.34 0.62 7.99
CA THR A 35 -2.51 2.07 8.12
C THR A 35 -3.27 2.66 6.95
N SER A 36 -3.11 2.11 5.74
CA SER A 36 -3.85 2.53 4.54
C SER A 36 -5.34 2.24 4.70
N VAL A 37 -5.68 1.03 5.17
CA VAL A 37 -7.08 0.66 5.47
C VAL A 37 -7.66 1.57 6.54
N GLY A 38 -6.95 1.77 7.66
CA GLY A 38 -7.45 2.60 8.74
C GLY A 38 -7.70 4.05 8.32
N ALA A 39 -6.77 4.63 7.54
CA ALA A 39 -6.92 5.98 7.01
C ALA A 39 -8.11 6.09 6.05
N ALA A 40 -8.29 5.13 5.14
CA ALA A 40 -9.43 5.11 4.20
C ALA A 40 -10.76 5.02 4.96
N MET A 41 -10.86 4.14 5.96
CA MET A 41 -12.06 4.04 6.81
C MET A 41 -12.35 5.34 7.59
N ALA A 42 -11.31 6.09 7.98
CA ALA A 42 -11.48 7.37 8.65
C ALA A 42 -12.02 8.44 7.70
N ILE A 43 -11.50 8.48 6.47
CA ILE A 43 -11.98 9.38 5.40
C ILE A 43 -13.46 9.10 5.10
N GLN A 44 -13.83 7.82 4.93
CA GLN A 44 -15.23 7.41 4.72
C GLN A 44 -16.15 7.81 5.88
N ASP A 45 -15.74 7.53 7.12
CA ASP A 45 -16.51 7.89 8.30
C ASP A 45 -16.78 9.40 8.42
N LEU A 46 -15.84 10.22 7.92
CA LEU A 46 -15.89 11.68 7.95
C LEU A 46 -16.52 12.27 6.68
N ASN A 47 -16.89 11.45 5.69
CA ASN A 47 -17.36 11.87 4.37
C ASN A 47 -16.41 12.90 3.73
N SER A 48 -15.12 12.61 3.77
CA SER A 48 -14.04 13.53 3.39
C SER A 48 -13.29 13.09 2.12
N GLU A 49 -13.87 12.17 1.35
CA GLU A 49 -13.31 11.60 0.11
C GLU A 49 -12.96 12.70 -0.92
N ASP A 50 -13.79 13.73 -1.02
CA ASP A 50 -13.56 14.85 -1.96
C ASP A 50 -12.55 15.90 -1.43
N SER A 51 -12.17 15.83 -0.16
CA SER A 51 -11.35 16.86 0.51
C SER A 51 -9.97 16.38 0.95
N ILE A 52 -9.78 15.07 1.14
CA ILE A 52 -8.53 14.48 1.60
C ILE A 52 -7.97 13.58 0.51
N PHE A 53 -6.79 13.91 0.01
CA PHE A 53 -6.07 13.07 -0.92
C PHE A 53 -5.26 12.00 -0.17
N LEU A 54 -5.61 10.72 -0.31
CA LEU A 54 -4.93 9.61 0.37
C LEU A 54 -4.04 8.81 -0.58
N VAL A 55 -2.75 8.75 -0.25
CA VAL A 55 -1.83 7.74 -0.81
C VAL A 55 -1.61 6.63 0.20
N GLY A 56 -2.04 5.43 -0.16
CA GLY A 56 -1.83 4.21 0.60
C GLY A 56 -0.69 3.34 0.05
N PHE A 57 -0.40 2.27 0.77
CA PHE A 57 0.55 1.21 0.41
C PHE A 57 -0.15 -0.14 0.39
N ASP A 58 0.42 -1.05 -0.42
CA ASP A 58 -0.05 -2.42 -0.63
C ASP A 58 -1.43 -2.51 -1.32
N SER A 59 -1.94 -3.72 -1.51
CA SER A 59 -3.04 -4.01 -2.44
C SER A 59 -4.10 -4.99 -1.91
N ASN A 60 -4.60 -4.77 -0.69
CA ASN A 60 -5.72 -5.56 -0.19
C ASN A 60 -7.06 -5.13 -0.80
N VAL A 61 -8.09 -5.97 -0.66
CA VAL A 61 -9.44 -5.72 -1.21
C VAL A 61 -10.00 -4.37 -0.75
N ALA A 62 -9.90 -4.06 0.55
CA ALA A 62 -10.44 -2.81 1.09
C ALA A 62 -9.80 -1.55 0.48
N SER A 63 -8.48 -1.57 0.23
CA SER A 63 -7.77 -0.43 -0.36
C SER A 63 -8.04 -0.30 -1.85
N VAL A 64 -8.25 -1.42 -2.55
CA VAL A 64 -8.67 -1.43 -3.96
C VAL A 64 -10.11 -0.96 -4.14
N ASP A 65 -11.00 -1.33 -3.22
CA ASP A 65 -12.36 -0.79 -3.17
C ASP A 65 -12.32 0.72 -2.86
N GLY A 66 -11.41 1.16 -1.99
CA GLY A 66 -11.17 2.57 -1.68
C GLY A 66 -10.76 3.42 -2.90
N LEU A 67 -10.02 2.83 -3.84
CA LEU A 67 -9.75 3.48 -5.13
C LEU A 67 -11.05 3.75 -5.89
N GLN A 68 -12.01 2.82 -5.87
CA GLN A 68 -13.27 2.97 -6.60
C GLN A 68 -14.23 3.95 -5.94
N ASP A 69 -14.30 3.96 -4.60
CA ASP A 69 -15.26 4.78 -3.86
C ASP A 69 -14.79 6.21 -3.56
N GLY A 70 -13.49 6.49 -3.70
CA GLY A 70 -12.94 7.82 -3.48
C GLY A 70 -12.08 7.94 -2.23
N SER A 71 -12.17 6.98 -1.30
CA SER A 71 -11.48 7.05 -0.01
C SER A 71 -9.97 6.80 -0.08
N VAL A 72 -9.47 6.27 -1.20
CA VAL A 72 -8.05 6.17 -1.55
C VAL A 72 -7.85 6.74 -2.95
N ASP A 73 -6.82 7.56 -3.16
CA ASP A 73 -6.53 8.13 -4.48
C ASP A 73 -5.42 7.41 -5.24
N ALA A 74 -4.43 6.90 -4.52
CA ALA A 74 -3.35 6.13 -5.10
C ALA A 74 -2.83 5.07 -4.12
N LEU A 75 -2.38 3.95 -4.67
CA LEU A 75 -1.70 2.88 -3.95
C LEU A 75 -0.29 2.70 -4.48
N ILE A 76 0.66 2.60 -3.55
CA ILE A 76 2.01 2.12 -3.83
C ILE A 76 2.02 0.60 -3.65
N VAL A 77 1.93 -0.12 -4.76
CA VAL A 77 1.85 -1.57 -4.80
C VAL A 77 3.26 -2.16 -4.92
N GLN A 78 3.58 -3.08 -4.03
CA GLN A 78 4.85 -3.80 -4.01
C GLN A 78 4.73 -5.14 -4.75
N ASN A 79 5.85 -5.82 -4.99
CA ASN A 79 5.89 -7.15 -5.61
C ASN A 79 6.32 -8.25 -4.62
N PRO A 80 5.47 -8.64 -3.66
CA PRO A 80 5.81 -9.67 -2.66
C PRO A 80 6.05 -11.04 -3.30
N TYR A 81 5.45 -11.32 -4.46
CA TYR A 81 5.73 -12.53 -5.23
C TYR A 81 7.19 -12.59 -5.67
N ALA A 82 7.68 -11.53 -6.32
CA ALA A 82 9.08 -11.45 -6.74
C ALA A 82 10.03 -11.50 -5.54
N MET A 83 9.70 -10.81 -4.45
CA MET A 83 10.48 -10.89 -3.20
C MET A 83 10.61 -12.33 -2.70
N GLY A 84 9.50 -13.07 -2.64
CA GLY A 84 9.50 -14.47 -2.21
C GLY A 84 10.27 -15.38 -3.16
N TYR A 85 9.99 -15.29 -4.47
CA TYR A 85 10.63 -16.10 -5.50
C TYR A 85 12.15 -15.87 -5.56
N LEU A 86 12.57 -14.62 -5.71
CA LEU A 86 13.99 -14.24 -5.82
C LEU A 86 14.73 -14.50 -4.51
N GLY A 87 14.06 -14.36 -3.37
CA GLY A 87 14.61 -14.72 -2.06
C GLY A 87 14.96 -16.20 -1.95
N VAL A 88 14.03 -17.09 -2.32
CA VAL A 88 14.27 -18.55 -2.32
C VAL A 88 15.30 -18.94 -3.37
N GLU A 89 15.23 -18.36 -4.58
CA GLU A 89 16.21 -18.60 -5.65
C GLU A 89 17.63 -18.22 -5.20
N SER A 90 17.77 -17.06 -4.55
CA SER A 90 19.06 -16.58 -4.03
C SER A 90 19.59 -17.50 -2.93
N ALA A 91 18.73 -17.96 -2.01
CA ALA A 91 19.11 -18.92 -0.98
C ALA A 91 19.60 -20.24 -1.58
N TYR A 92 18.95 -20.74 -2.63
CA TYR A 92 19.38 -21.93 -3.35
C TYR A 92 20.75 -21.74 -4.03
N LYS A 93 20.97 -20.62 -4.73
CA LYS A 93 22.25 -20.30 -5.37
C LYS A 93 23.40 -20.21 -4.35
N LEU A 94 23.15 -19.62 -3.18
CA LEU A 94 24.12 -19.57 -2.08
C LEU A 94 24.52 -20.98 -1.61
N LEU A 95 23.54 -21.87 -1.40
CA LEU A 95 23.79 -23.23 -0.94
C LEU A 95 24.55 -24.09 -1.97
N ASN A 96 24.46 -23.76 -3.25
CA ASN A 96 25.18 -24.46 -4.33
C ASN A 96 26.53 -23.81 -4.69
N GLY A 97 27.01 -22.85 -3.90
CA GLY A 97 28.31 -22.20 -4.13
C GLY A 97 28.31 -21.16 -5.27
N GLN A 98 27.13 -20.78 -5.78
CA GLN A 98 26.96 -19.74 -6.80
C GLN A 98 26.80 -18.33 -6.20
N GLY A 99 27.15 -18.16 -4.92
CA GLY A 99 26.96 -16.89 -4.20
C GLY A 99 27.72 -15.70 -4.79
N GLY A 100 28.80 -15.95 -5.54
CA GLY A 100 29.55 -14.89 -6.24
C GLY A 100 28.81 -14.27 -7.43
N GLU A 101 27.73 -14.89 -7.90
CA GLU A 101 26.90 -14.43 -9.01
C GLU A 101 25.67 -13.64 -8.54
N LEU A 102 25.47 -13.50 -7.23
CA LEU A 102 24.30 -12.82 -6.67
C LEU A 102 24.53 -11.33 -6.51
N GLU A 103 23.55 -10.56 -6.95
CA GLU A 103 23.44 -9.15 -6.61
C GLU A 103 23.13 -8.99 -5.11
N LYS A 104 23.77 -8.02 -4.46
CA LYS A 104 23.56 -7.74 -3.03
C LYS A 104 22.22 -7.06 -2.75
N ILE A 105 21.74 -6.28 -3.72
CA ILE A 105 20.49 -5.54 -3.66
C ILE A 105 19.72 -5.91 -4.90
N VAL A 106 18.53 -6.48 -4.71
CA VAL A 106 17.63 -6.86 -5.79
C VAL A 106 16.42 -5.94 -5.71
N ASP A 107 16.22 -5.13 -6.74
CA ASP A 107 15.03 -4.29 -6.88
C ASP A 107 13.86 -5.16 -7.36
N THR A 108 12.83 -5.30 -6.55
CA THR A 108 11.61 -6.06 -6.89
C THR A 108 10.56 -5.22 -7.60
N SER A 109 10.86 -3.95 -7.90
CA SER A 109 9.98 -2.96 -8.48
C SER A 109 8.77 -2.62 -7.60
N THR A 110 8.18 -1.47 -7.86
CA THR A 110 6.90 -1.02 -7.31
C THR A 110 6.06 -0.41 -8.42
N GLN A 111 4.75 -0.36 -8.22
CA GLN A 111 3.82 0.23 -9.16
C GLN A 111 2.87 1.17 -8.43
N ILE A 112 2.62 2.34 -9.03
CA ILE A 112 1.57 3.24 -8.56
C ILE A 112 0.27 2.85 -9.26
N VAL A 113 -0.76 2.55 -8.47
CA VAL A 113 -2.09 2.23 -8.96
C VAL A 113 -3.07 3.30 -8.51
N ASP A 114 -3.80 3.87 -9.44
CA ASP A 114 -4.82 4.88 -9.22
C ASP A 114 -6.08 4.56 -10.04
N ARG A 115 -7.10 5.42 -9.97
CA ARG A 115 -8.35 5.24 -10.72
C ARG A 115 -8.17 5.25 -12.24
N GLU A 116 -7.16 5.96 -12.73
CA GLU A 116 -6.91 6.07 -14.17
C GLU A 116 -6.35 4.77 -14.75
N ASN A 117 -5.52 4.07 -13.97
CA ASN A 117 -4.83 2.87 -14.42
C ASN A 117 -5.32 1.57 -13.78
N LEU A 118 -6.29 1.62 -12.85
CA LEU A 118 -6.79 0.47 -12.08
C LEU A 118 -7.11 -0.75 -12.95
N PHE A 119 -7.75 -0.53 -14.10
CA PHE A 119 -8.19 -1.60 -15.01
C PHE A 119 -7.15 -1.98 -16.07
N SER A 120 -5.94 -1.41 -16.01
CA SER A 120 -4.85 -1.82 -16.90
C SER A 120 -4.39 -3.24 -16.56
N ILE A 121 -3.90 -3.96 -17.56
CA ILE A 121 -3.39 -5.33 -17.38
C ILE A 121 -2.27 -5.36 -16.33
N ASP A 122 -1.40 -4.35 -16.33
CA ASP A 122 -0.27 -4.29 -15.41
C ASP A 122 -0.72 -4.01 -13.98
N SER A 123 -1.66 -3.08 -13.77
CA SER A 123 -2.24 -2.84 -12.43
C SER A 123 -2.99 -4.05 -11.90
N GLN A 124 -3.79 -4.71 -12.74
CA GLN A 124 -4.51 -5.93 -12.32
C GLN A 124 -3.55 -7.05 -11.90
N LYS A 125 -2.45 -7.25 -12.63
CA LYS A 125 -1.40 -8.21 -12.25
C LYS A 125 -0.72 -7.83 -10.93
N ALA A 126 -0.46 -6.54 -10.71
CA ALA A 126 0.16 -6.07 -9.47
C ALA A 126 -0.76 -6.26 -8.26
N LEU A 127 -2.05 -5.93 -8.40
CA LEU A 127 -3.04 -6.02 -7.32
C LEU A 127 -3.41 -7.46 -6.95
N PHE A 128 -3.53 -8.35 -7.93
CA PHE A 128 -4.11 -9.69 -7.77
C PHE A 128 -3.13 -10.80 -8.18
N ALA A 129 -1.83 -10.64 -7.91
CA ALA A 129 -0.78 -11.57 -8.34
C ALA A 129 -0.97 -13.05 -7.91
N PHE A 130 -1.95 -13.34 -7.04
CA PHE A 130 -2.21 -14.66 -6.45
C PHE A 130 -3.61 -15.23 -6.73
N GLU A 131 -4.46 -14.55 -7.52
CA GLU A 131 -5.84 -14.97 -7.84
C GLU A 131 -6.05 -15.27 -9.34
#